data_AF-A0A419E5L2-F1
#
_entry.id   AF-A0A419E5L2-F1
#
_cell.length_a   1.000
_cell.length_b   1.000
_cell.length_c   1.000
_cell.angle_alpha   90.00
_cell.angle_beta   90.00
_cell.angle_gamma   90.00
#
_symmetry.space_group_name_H-M   'P 1'
#
loop_
_entity.id
_entity.type
_entity.pdbx_description
1 polymer ?
#
loop_
_entity_poly.entity_id
_entity_poly.type
_entity_poly.pdbx_seq_one_letter_code
_entity_poly.pdbx_strand_id
1 'polypeptide(L)'
;MMREVSMKSHWDTHRGVRFFYFDLSGFGDDDKGVIEECDKADAVLMAEPEDSILILNDVRNSVGSLDVIKHLQLSADRSSPYIKRAAVVGVTGPKLILLQLVNRFSRHPIVHFDDFEQAKDWLVTNEIPE
;
A
#
# COMPACT_ATOMS: atom_id res chain seq x y z
N MET A 1 21.65 -16.91 -14.94
CA MET A 1 20.54 -16.14 -15.55
C MET A 1 19.84 -15.40 -14.42
N MET A 2 20.20 -14.13 -14.20
CA MET A 2 19.50 -13.30 -13.23
C MET A 2 18.11 -13.00 -13.82
N ARG A 3 17.04 -13.48 -13.18
CA ARG A 3 15.70 -12.99 -13.52
C ARG A 3 15.66 -11.53 -13.08
N GLU A 4 15.29 -10.62 -13.99
CA GLU A 4 14.78 -9.33 -13.58
C GLU A 4 13.64 -9.60 -12.60
N VAL A 5 13.84 -9.27 -11.33
CA VAL A 5 12.75 -9.29 -10.34
C VAL A 5 11.95 -8.03 -10.60
N SER A 6 11.04 -8.09 -11.59
CA SER A 6 10.07 -7.04 -11.85
C SER A 6 9.28 -6.75 -10.58
N MET A 7 9.10 -5.48 -10.27
CA MET A 7 8.19 -5.02 -9.21
C MET A 7 6.78 -5.58 -9.47
N LYS A 8 6.09 -6.04 -8.42
CA LYS A 8 4.70 -6.54 -8.53
C LYS A 8 3.70 -5.40 -8.65
N SER A 9 4.00 -4.31 -7.95
CA SER A 9 3.21 -3.10 -7.90
C SER A 9 3.18 -2.39 -9.25
N HIS A 10 2.08 -1.73 -9.55
CA HIS A 10 1.86 -1.11 -10.87
C HIS A 10 0.78 -0.04 -10.81
N TRP A 11 0.72 0.80 -11.84
CA TRP A 11 -0.40 1.70 -12.06
C TRP A 11 -1.58 0.94 -12.65
N ASP A 12 -2.78 1.22 -12.14
CA ASP A 12 -4.03 0.70 -12.65
C ASP A 12 -5.07 1.83 -12.73
N THR A 13 -6.24 1.56 -13.29
CA THR A 13 -7.31 2.54 -13.49
C THR A 13 -8.64 1.98 -13.06
N HIS A 14 -9.40 2.79 -12.31
CA HIS A 14 -10.78 2.47 -11.95
C HIS A 14 -11.69 3.65 -12.27
N ARG A 15 -12.77 3.40 -13.02
CA ARG A 15 -13.71 4.43 -13.49
C ARG A 15 -13.03 5.66 -14.13
N GLY A 16 -11.94 5.42 -14.86
CA GLY A 16 -11.17 6.47 -15.54
C GLY A 16 -10.20 7.27 -14.65
N VAL A 17 -10.10 6.93 -13.35
CA VAL A 17 -9.16 7.54 -12.41
C VAL A 17 -7.98 6.57 -12.18
N ARG A 18 -6.75 7.07 -12.37
CA ARG A 18 -5.52 6.31 -12.15
C ARG A 18 -5.23 6.18 -10.65
N PHE A 19 -4.84 4.98 -10.22
CA PHE A 19 -4.37 4.70 -8.86
C PHE A 19 -3.17 3.76 -8.90
N PHE A 20 -2.38 3.76 -7.84
CA PHE A 20 -1.25 2.85 -7.69
C PHE A 20 -1.68 1.60 -6.93
N TYR A 21 -1.55 0.44 -7.56
CA TYR A 21 -1.74 -0.86 -6.92
C TYR A 21 -0.43 -1.30 -6.28
N PHE A 22 -0.38 -1.25 -4.95
CA PHE A 22 0.79 -1.65 -4.16
C PHE A 22 0.63 -3.11 -3.71
N ASP A 23 1.28 -4.00 -4.43
CA ASP A 23 1.11 -5.44 -4.28
C ASP A 23 2.11 -6.04 -3.29
N LEU A 24 1.70 -6.08 -2.03
CA LEU A 24 2.40 -6.78 -0.94
C LEU A 24 1.80 -8.16 -0.69
N SER A 25 1.10 -8.75 -1.66
CA SER A 25 0.42 -10.03 -1.49
C SER A 25 1.35 -11.21 -1.76
N GLY A 26 1.05 -12.37 -1.17
CA GLY A 26 1.71 -13.64 -1.49
C GLY A 26 3.20 -13.71 -1.13
N PHE A 27 3.70 -12.82 -0.28
CA PHE A 27 5.07 -12.91 0.25
C PHE A 27 5.19 -13.91 1.40
N GLY A 28 4.08 -14.37 2.00
CA GLY A 28 4.15 -15.25 3.16
C GLY A 28 4.90 -14.60 4.31
N ASP A 29 6.01 -15.22 4.72
CA ASP A 29 6.96 -14.74 5.74
C ASP A 29 8.23 -14.09 5.17
N ASP A 30 8.27 -13.82 3.85
CA ASP A 30 9.39 -13.16 3.18
C ASP A 30 9.39 -11.63 3.41
N ASP A 31 9.82 -11.22 4.59
CA ASP A 31 9.97 -9.82 4.94
C ASP A 31 10.94 -9.07 4.02
N LYS A 32 11.97 -9.74 3.50
CA LYS A 32 12.95 -9.11 2.59
C LYS A 32 12.31 -8.77 1.26
N GLY A 33 11.52 -9.69 0.70
CA GLY A 33 10.75 -9.44 -0.51
C GLY A 33 9.77 -8.28 -0.36
N VAL A 34 9.08 -8.19 0.79
CA VAL A 34 8.19 -7.05 1.11
C VAL A 34 8.97 -5.74 1.14
N ILE A 35 10.13 -5.71 1.81
CA ILE A 35 10.98 -4.52 1.94
C ILE A 35 11.51 -4.08 0.56
N GLU A 36 11.98 -5.00 -0.26
CA GLU A 36 12.45 -4.71 -1.63
C GLU A 36 11.32 -4.17 -2.51
N GLU A 37 10.11 -4.70 -2.37
CA GLU A 37 8.93 -4.20 -3.08
C GLU A 37 8.55 -2.79 -2.63
N CYS A 38 8.64 -2.49 -1.33
CA CYS A 38 8.41 -1.14 -0.79
C CYS A 38 9.40 -0.12 -1.38
N ASP A 39 10.70 -0.46 -1.40
CA ASP A 39 11.73 0.47 -1.88
C ASP A 39 11.58 0.77 -3.38
N LYS A 40 11.21 -0.24 -4.18
CA LYS A 40 10.90 -0.05 -5.62
C LYS A 40 9.65 0.80 -5.81
N ALA A 41 8.59 0.53 -5.05
CA ALA A 41 7.34 1.28 -5.13
C ALA A 41 7.56 2.75 -4.73
N ASP A 42 8.26 3.02 -3.62
CA ASP A 42 8.58 4.37 -3.17
C ASP A 42 9.24 5.21 -4.26
N ALA A 43 10.20 4.62 -5.01
CA ALA A 43 10.87 5.31 -6.11
C ALA A 43 9.88 5.75 -7.22
N VAL A 44 8.82 4.98 -7.46
CA VAL A 44 7.75 5.35 -8.39
C VAL A 44 6.84 6.42 -7.80
N LEU A 45 6.47 6.30 -6.53
CA LEU A 45 5.57 7.26 -5.87
C LEU A 45 6.20 8.65 -5.78
N MET A 46 7.49 8.73 -5.43
CA MET A 46 8.22 10.00 -5.29
C MET A 46 8.46 10.74 -6.62
N ALA A 47 8.15 10.11 -7.76
CA ALA A 47 8.26 10.73 -9.08
C ALA A 47 6.97 11.46 -9.51
N GLU A 48 5.86 11.28 -8.80
CA GLU A 48 4.60 11.96 -9.06
C GLU A 48 4.52 13.29 -8.28
N PRO A 49 3.56 14.18 -8.60
CA PRO A 49 3.32 15.38 -7.80
C PRO A 49 2.91 15.04 -6.36
N GLU A 50 3.23 15.93 -5.42
CA GLU A 50 2.74 15.81 -4.03
C GLU A 50 1.20 15.76 -3.99
N ASP A 51 0.66 15.04 -3.00
CA ASP A 51 -0.78 14.91 -2.74
C ASP A 51 -1.63 14.49 -3.96
N SER A 52 -1.06 13.65 -4.84
CA SER A 52 -1.71 13.26 -6.10
C SER A 52 -2.12 11.79 -6.17
N ILE A 53 -1.46 10.91 -5.41
CA ILE A 53 -1.58 9.47 -5.59
C ILE A 53 -2.72 8.89 -4.76
N LEU A 54 -3.56 8.10 -5.42
CA LEU A 54 -4.47 7.15 -4.77
C LEU A 54 -3.78 5.79 -4.71
N ILE A 55 -3.65 5.19 -3.54
CA ILE A 55 -2.93 3.92 -3.36
C ILE A 55 -3.84 2.81 -2.81
N LEU A 56 -3.82 1.65 -3.46
CA LEU A 56 -4.50 0.43 -3.01
C LEU A 56 -3.45 -0.59 -2.58
N ASN A 57 -3.39 -0.89 -1.30
CA ASN A 57 -2.47 -1.84 -0.70
C ASN A 57 -3.11 -3.24 -0.70
N ASP A 58 -2.48 -4.25 -1.28
CA ASP A 58 -2.89 -5.65 -1.14
C ASP A 58 -1.92 -6.41 -0.25
N VAL A 59 -2.38 -6.90 0.90
CA VAL A 59 -1.57 -7.67 1.86
C VAL A 59 -2.07 -9.12 2.02
N ARG A 60 -2.91 -9.61 1.10
CA ARG A 60 -3.42 -10.99 1.14
C ARG A 60 -2.29 -11.99 1.05
N ASN A 61 -2.39 -13.09 1.79
CA ASN A 61 -1.39 -14.17 1.79
C ASN A 61 0.04 -13.73 2.20
N SER A 62 0.15 -12.60 2.90
CA SER A 62 1.37 -12.15 3.58
C SER A 62 1.11 -12.02 5.07
N VAL A 63 2.12 -12.35 5.88
CA VAL A 63 2.02 -12.33 7.34
C VAL A 63 2.31 -10.92 7.88
N GLY A 64 3.44 -10.35 7.43
CA GLY A 64 3.96 -9.09 7.95
C GLY A 64 4.55 -9.25 9.36
N SER A 65 5.72 -8.64 9.59
CA SER A 65 6.40 -8.65 10.89
C SER A 65 6.56 -7.24 11.45
N LEU A 66 7.03 -7.13 12.70
CA LEU A 66 7.42 -5.83 13.26
C LEU A 66 8.57 -5.18 12.51
N ASP A 67 9.45 -5.96 11.86
CA ASP A 67 10.55 -5.40 11.07
C ASP A 67 10.03 -4.81 9.75
N VAL A 68 9.02 -5.45 9.14
CA VAL A 68 8.27 -4.83 8.03
C VAL A 68 7.60 -3.54 8.48
N ILE A 69 6.98 -3.48 9.67
CA ILE A 69 6.36 -2.25 10.17
C ILE A 69 7.38 -1.12 10.36
N LYS A 70 8.57 -1.41 10.89
CA LYS A 70 9.64 -0.40 11.01
C LYS A 70 10.08 0.11 9.63
N HIS A 71 10.17 -0.77 8.64
CA HIS A 71 10.50 -0.37 7.28
C HIS A 71 9.38 0.47 6.65
N LEU A 72 8.12 0.08 6.84
CA LEU A 72 6.96 0.86 6.38
C LEU A 72 6.92 2.26 6.99
N GLN A 73 7.42 2.44 8.21
CA GLN A 73 7.57 3.79 8.78
C GLN A 73 8.57 4.63 7.98
N LEU A 74 9.74 4.07 7.67
CA LEU A 74 10.75 4.75 6.85
C LEU A 74 10.26 5.00 5.42
N SER A 75 9.47 4.08 4.86
CA SER A 75 8.82 4.24 3.56
C SER A 75 7.79 5.36 3.61
N ALA A 76 6.91 5.39 4.62
CA ALA A 76 5.91 6.44 4.80
C ALA A 76 6.54 7.83 4.95
N ASP A 77 7.66 7.97 5.68
CA ASP A 77 8.39 9.24 5.79
C ASP A 77 8.84 9.78 4.41
N ARG A 78 9.14 8.89 3.46
CA ARG A 78 9.55 9.24 2.09
C ARG A 78 8.37 9.46 1.15
N SER A 79 7.39 8.55 1.16
CA SER A 79 6.35 8.47 0.12
C SER A 79 5.01 9.10 0.53
N SER A 80 4.72 9.27 1.82
CA SER A 80 3.45 9.85 2.27
C SER A 80 3.17 11.29 1.78
N PRO A 81 4.17 12.16 1.48
CA PRO A 81 3.88 13.46 0.87
C PRO A 81 3.20 13.39 -0.50
N TYR A 82 3.35 12.28 -1.21
CA TYR A 82 2.81 12.05 -2.55
C TYR A 82 1.45 11.35 -2.52
N ILE A 83 1.11 10.71 -1.40
CA ILE A 83 -0.11 9.91 -1.24
C ILE A 83 -1.24 10.80 -0.74
N LYS A 84 -2.28 10.92 -1.57
CA LYS A 84 -3.53 11.62 -1.27
C LYS A 84 -4.48 10.77 -0.43
N ARG A 85 -4.69 9.51 -0.82
CA ARG A 85 -5.61 8.57 -0.15
C ARG A 85 -5.11 7.13 -0.26
N ALA A 86 -5.33 6.35 0.79
CA ALA A 86 -4.87 4.98 0.89
C ALA A 86 -5.99 4.03 1.34
N ALA A 87 -6.14 2.93 0.62
CA ALA A 87 -6.99 1.80 1.00
C ALA A 87 -6.17 0.53 1.12
N VAL A 88 -6.63 -0.45 1.89
CA VAL A 88 -5.97 -1.75 2.04
C VAL A 88 -6.97 -2.90 2.00
N VAL A 89 -6.60 -3.99 1.34
CA VAL A 89 -7.35 -5.25 1.31
C VAL A 89 -6.48 -6.39 1.85
N GLY A 90 -7.10 -7.37 2.51
CA GLY A 90 -6.42 -8.55 3.06
C GLY A 90 -5.95 -8.41 4.50
N VAL A 91 -6.47 -7.41 5.23
CA VAL A 91 -6.22 -7.20 6.65
C VAL A 91 -7.19 -8.04 7.46
N THR A 92 -6.72 -9.15 8.01
CA THR A 92 -7.51 -10.03 8.89
C THR A 92 -6.71 -10.43 10.12
N GLY A 93 -7.40 -10.71 11.23
CA GLY A 93 -6.80 -11.20 12.47
C GLY A 93 -5.67 -10.28 12.99
N PRO A 94 -4.45 -10.79 13.28
CA PRO A 94 -3.34 -9.99 13.78
C PRO A 94 -2.95 -8.79 12.91
N LYS A 95 -3.23 -8.83 11.59
CA LYS A 95 -2.92 -7.71 10.69
C LYS A 95 -3.73 -6.45 11.02
N LEU A 96 -4.86 -6.56 11.72
CA LEU A 96 -5.61 -5.39 12.21
C LEU A 96 -4.78 -4.57 13.21
N ILE A 97 -4.01 -5.23 14.07
CA ILE A 97 -3.11 -4.56 15.02
C ILE A 97 -1.94 -3.91 14.26
N LEU A 98 -1.38 -4.61 13.27
CA LEU A 98 -0.33 -4.07 12.43
C LEU A 98 -0.81 -2.83 11.65
N LEU A 99 -2.01 -2.86 11.08
CA LEU A 99 -2.62 -1.70 10.42
C LEU A 99 -2.77 -0.51 11.37
N GLN A 100 -3.21 -0.75 12.61
CA GLN A 100 -3.28 0.32 13.61
C GLN A 100 -1.92 0.95 13.90
N LEU A 101 -0.83 0.17 13.88
CA LEU A 101 0.52 0.70 14.03
C LEU A 101 0.93 1.53 12.80
N VAL A 102 0.65 1.04 11.59
CA VAL A 102 0.94 1.76 10.34
C VAL A 102 0.20 3.11 10.28
N ASN A 103 -1.05 3.13 10.71
CA ASN A 103 -1.86 4.35 10.73
C ASN A 103 -1.34 5.43 11.71
N ARG A 104 -0.47 5.10 12.68
CA ARG A 104 0.12 6.10 13.59
C ARG A 104 1.14 7.01 12.93
N PHE A 105 1.76 6.55 11.85
CA PHE A 105 2.80 7.29 11.12
C PHE A 105 2.42 7.59 9.67
N SER A 106 1.25 7.11 9.22
CA SER A 106 0.71 7.48 7.90
C SER A 106 0.16 8.91 7.92
N ARG A 107 0.41 9.69 6.86
CA ARG A 107 -0.12 11.05 6.72
C ARG A 107 -1.65 11.09 6.74
N HIS A 108 -2.26 10.12 6.08
CA HIS A 108 -3.71 9.90 6.07
C HIS A 108 -4.01 8.48 6.56
N PRO A 109 -5.09 8.26 7.33
CA PRO A 109 -5.48 6.91 7.72
C PRO A 109 -5.72 6.02 6.49
N ILE A 110 -5.10 4.84 6.50
CA ILE A 110 -5.34 3.79 5.52
C ILE A 110 -6.66 3.11 5.90
N VAL A 111 -7.62 3.14 4.98
CA VAL A 111 -8.96 2.56 5.17
C VAL A 111 -8.96 1.11 4.72
N HIS A 112 -9.38 0.19 5.59
CA HIS A 112 -9.45 -1.24 5.25
C HIS A 112 -10.78 -1.60 4.59
N PHE A 113 -10.72 -2.55 3.66
CA PHE A 113 -11.87 -3.12 2.98
C PHE A 113 -11.70 -4.65 2.86
N ASP A 114 -12.82 -5.36 2.85
CA ASP A 114 -12.84 -6.81 2.60
C ASP A 114 -12.77 -7.14 1.10
N ASP A 115 -13.17 -6.21 0.25
CA ASP A 115 -13.34 -6.39 -1.19
C ASP A 115 -12.56 -5.35 -2.02
N PHE A 116 -12.01 -5.79 -3.15
CA PHE A 116 -11.23 -4.92 -4.04
C PHE A 116 -12.09 -3.87 -4.73
N GLU A 117 -13.29 -4.25 -5.20
CA GLU A 117 -14.14 -3.31 -5.93
C GLU A 117 -14.65 -2.21 -5.00
N GLN A 118 -15.01 -2.55 -3.75
CA GLN A 118 -15.34 -1.55 -2.73
C GLN A 118 -14.17 -0.61 -2.43
N ALA A 119 -12.95 -1.15 -2.29
CA ALA A 119 -11.77 -0.34 -2.04
C ALA A 119 -11.48 0.63 -3.21
N LYS A 120 -11.56 0.14 -4.45
CA LYS A 120 -11.36 0.95 -5.67
C LYS A 120 -12.44 2.01 -5.81
N ASP A 121 -13.71 1.63 -5.63
CA ASP A 121 -14.85 2.55 -5.66
C ASP A 121 -14.63 3.68 -4.65
N TRP A 122 -14.30 3.34 -3.41
CA TRP A 122 -14.00 4.34 -2.39
C TRP A 122 -12.81 5.22 -2.77
N LEU A 123 -11.69 4.64 -3.24
CA LEU A 123 -10.48 5.38 -3.61
C LEU A 123 -10.71 6.45 -4.67
N VAL A 124 -11.65 6.25 -5.59
CA VAL A 124 -11.93 7.19 -6.67
C VAL A 124 -13.11 8.13 -6.38
N THR A 125 -13.84 7.93 -5.27
CA THR A 125 -14.87 8.87 -4.80
C THR A 125 -14.23 10.04 -4.04
N ASN A 126 -14.94 11.15 -3.82
CA ASN A 126 -14.47 12.21 -2.90
C ASN A 126 -14.96 12.00 -1.46
N GLU A 127 -15.42 10.79 -1.10
CA GLU A 127 -16.10 10.52 0.17
C GLU A 127 -15.12 10.02 1.24
N ILE A 128 -15.24 10.53 2.47
CA ILE A 128 -14.54 10.03 3.66
C ILE A 128 -15.53 9.07 4.34
N PRO A 129 -15.17 7.81 4.66
CA PRO A 129 -16.07 6.93 5.40
C PRO A 129 -16.31 7.51 6.81
N GLU A 130 -17.55 7.48 7.26
CA GLU A 130 -17.94 7.82 8.64
C GLU A 130 -17.34 6.87 9.68
#